data_AF-A0A946W759-F1
#
_entry.id   AF-A0A946W759-F1
#
_cell.length_a   1.000
_cell.length_b   1.000
_cell.length_c   1.000
_cell.angle_alpha   90.00
_cell.angle_beta   90.00
_cell.angle_gamma   90.00
#
_symmetry.space_group_name_H-M   'P 1'
#
loop_
_entity.id
_entity.type
_entity.pdbx_description
1 polymer ?
#
loop_
_entity_poly.entity_id
_entity_poly.type
_entity_poly.pdbx_seq_one_letter_code
_entity_poly.pdbx_strand_id
1 'polypeptide(L)' 'MINYTSQNQLSLELFKHPFEQELDKANRWVKLAAVIPWDELAGIYGLKLDPNA' A
#
# COMPACT_ATOMS: atom_id res chain seq x y z
N MET A 1 -17.44 -0.63 1.60
CA MET A 1 -16.25 -0.99 2.40
C MET A 1 -15.03 -0.93 1.51
N ILE A 2 -14.01 -0.17 1.92
CA ILE A 2 -12.74 -0.09 1.22
C ILE A 2 -11.95 -1.34 1.60
N ASN A 3 -11.57 -2.15 0.62
CA ASN A 3 -10.63 -3.25 0.84
C ASN A 3 -9.22 -2.66 0.91
N TYR A 4 -8.79 -2.33 2.13
CA TYR A 4 -7.44 -1.84 2.41
C TYR A 4 -6.53 -3.02 2.82
N THR A 5 -5.37 -3.08 2.19
CA THR A 5 -4.30 -4.04 2.50
C THR A 5 -3.20 -3.27 3.22
N SER A 6 -2.89 -3.66 4.46
CA SER A 6 -1.88 -2.99 5.27
C SER A 6 -0.49 -3.11 4.64
N GLN A 7 0.35 -2.09 4.83
CA GLN A 7 1.76 -2.17 4.45
C GLN A 7 2.56 -3.20 5.24
N ASN A 8 2.11 -3.49 6.47
CA ASN A 8 2.73 -4.49 7.33
C ASN A 8 2.21 -5.91 7.06
N GLN A 9 1.36 -6.08 6.04
CA GLN A 9 0.87 -7.39 5.64
C GLN A 9 2.01 -8.27 5.12
N LEU A 10 2.04 -9.53 5.59
CA LEU A 10 3.05 -10.50 5.21
C LEU A 10 3.09 -10.70 3.69
N SER A 11 4.31 -10.68 3.12
CA SER A 11 4.51 -11.02 1.72
C SER A 11 4.32 -12.51 1.50
N LEU A 12 3.54 -12.87 0.47
CA LEU A 12 3.44 -14.25 0.00
C LEU A 12 4.71 -14.57 -0.79
N GLU A 13 5.76 -15.04 -0.12
CA GLU A 13 7.09 -15.29 -0.73
C GLU A 13 7.05 -16.29 -1.90
N LEU A 14 6.03 -17.16 -1.93
CA LEU A 14 5.80 -18.15 -2.98
C LEU A 14 5.05 -17.60 -4.20
N PHE A 15 4.51 -16.37 -4.12
CA PHE A 15 3.81 -15.72 -5.23
C PHE A 15 4.75 -14.73 -5.91
N LYS A 16 5.54 -15.23 -6.87
CA LYS A 16 6.33 -14.37 -7.76
C LYS A 16 5.43 -13.85 -8.88
N HIS A 17 5.38 -12.54 -9.05
CA HIS A 17 4.67 -11.97 -10.19
C HIS A 17 5.35 -12.37 -11.51
N PRO A 18 4.61 -12.55 -12.62
CA PRO A 18 5.18 -12.99 -13.89
C PRO A 18 6.04 -11.93 -14.59
N PHE A 19 6.13 -10.71 -14.04
CA PHE A 19 6.95 -9.64 -14.61
C PHE A 19 8.42 -9.81 -14.26
N GLU A 20 9.30 -9.63 -15.25
CA GLU A 20 10.75 -9.74 -15.08
C GLU A 20 11.40 -8.43 -14.61
N GLN A 21 10.67 -7.31 -14.65
CA GLN A 21 11.17 -5.98 -14.28
C GLN A 21 10.65 -5.54 -12.91
N GLU A 22 11.58 -5.08 -12.08
CA GLU A 22 11.31 -4.41 -10.81
C GLU A 22 11.18 -2.90 -11.00
N LEU A 23 10.48 -2.24 -10.07
CA LEU A 23 10.44 -0.78 -10.01
C LEU A 23 11.83 -0.22 -9.66
N ASP A 24 12.24 0.85 -10.33
CA ASP A 24 13.49 1.55 -10.01
C ASP A 24 13.43 2.16 -8.60
N LYS A 25 14.31 1.67 -7.71
CA LYS A 25 14.43 2.14 -6.32
C LYS A 25 14.85 3.61 -6.22
N ALA A 26 15.45 4.19 -7.27
CA ALA A 26 15.78 5.60 -7.32
C ALA A 26 14.58 6.50 -7.67
N ASN A 27 13.50 5.92 -8.21
CA ASN A 27 12.29 6.65 -8.59
C ASN A 27 11.70 7.41 -7.39
N ARG A 28 11.36 8.69 -7.60
CA ARG A 28 10.85 9.58 -6.55
C ARG A 28 9.55 9.06 -5.93
N TRP A 29 8.68 8.43 -6.72
CA TRP A 29 7.42 7.87 -6.23
C TRP A 29 7.63 6.60 -5.40
N VAL A 30 8.61 5.78 -5.77
CA VAL A 30 8.99 4.58 -4.99
C VAL A 30 9.55 4.99 -3.63
N LYS A 31 10.44 5.99 -3.59
CA LYS A 31 10.94 6.55 -2.33
C LYS A 31 9.84 7.18 -1.48
N LEU A 32 8.94 7.93 -2.11
CA LEU A 32 7.81 8.55 -1.43
C LEU A 32 6.87 7.50 -0.82
N ALA A 33 6.56 6.45 -1.57
CA ALA A 33 5.70 5.36 -1.09
C ALA A 33 6.29 4.64 0.14
N ALA A 34 7.61 4.55 0.23
CA ALA A 34 8.30 3.91 1.37
C ALA A 34 8.25 4.74 2.67
N VAL A 35 8.04 6.06 2.60
CA VAL A 35 8.05 6.94 3.78
C VAL A 35 6.66 7.37 4.24
N ILE A 36 5.63 7.19 3.41
CA ILE A 36 4.26 7.54 3.79
C ILE A 36 3.74 6.53 4.83
N PRO A 37 3.10 6.97 5.93
CA PRO A 37 2.41 6.08 6.88
C PRO A 37 1.03 5.68 6.33
N TRP A 38 1.00 4.72 5.42
CA TRP A 38 -0.22 4.39 4.67
C TRP A 38 -1.33 3.82 5.56
N ASP A 39 -1.00 3.08 6.61
CA ASP A 39 -1.99 2.50 7.54
C ASP A 39 -2.79 3.60 8.25
N GLU A 40 -2.11 4.63 8.76
CA GLU A 40 -2.74 5.78 9.42
C GLU A 40 -3.58 6.59 8.43
N LEU A 41 -3.03 6.84 7.23
CA LEU A 41 -3.72 7.56 6.16
C LEU A 41 -5.01 6.83 5.76
N ALA A 42 -4.93 5.51 5.54
CA ALA A 42 -6.08 4.69 5.18
C ALA A 42 -7.13 4.65 6.30
N GLY A 43 -6.70 4.61 7.57
CA GLY A 43 -7.60 4.69 8.72
C GLY A 43 -8.41 5.99 8.73
N ILE A 44 -7.74 7.14 8.60
CA ILE A 44 -8.41 8.46 8.58
C ILE A 44 -9.33 8.58 7.36
N TYR A 45 -8.85 8.16 6.20
CA TYR A 45 -9.58 8.31 4.95
C TYR A 45 -10.80 7.37 4.90
N GLY A 46 -10.67 6.15 5.46
CA GLY A 46 -11.77 5.20 5.59
C GLY A 46 -12.95 5.76 6.37
N LEU A 47 -12.70 6.51 7.47
CA LEU A 47 -13.74 7.17 8.25
C LEU A 47 -14.53 8.21 7.45
N LYS A 48 -13.89 8.87 6.47
CA LYS A 48 -14.53 9.91 5.64
C LYS A 48 -15.30 9.34 4.45
N LEU A 49 -15.02 8.09 4.09
CA LEU A 49 -15.60 7.43 2.93
C LEU A 49 -16.73 6.46 3.28
N ASP A 50 -16.93 6.14 4.55
CA ASP A 50 -18.10 5.41 5.00
C ASP A 50 -19.23 6.40 5.36
N PRO A 51 -20.33 6.44 4.59
CA PRO A 51 -21.48 7.28 4.91
C PRO A 51 -22.22 6.85 6.19
N ASN A 52 -21.90 5.68 6.77
CA ASN A 52 -22.52 5.12 7.97
C ASN A 52 -21.52 4.89 9.14
N ALA A 53 -20.29 5.41 9.07
CA ALA A 53 -19.29 5.26 10.14
C ALA A 53 -19.64 5.99 11.45
#